data_AF-A0A521K3P8-F1
#
_entry.id   AF-A0A521K3P8-F1
#
_cell.length_a   1.000
_cell.length_b   1.000
_cell.length_c   1.000
_cell.angle_alpha   90.00
_cell.angle_beta   90.00
_cell.angle_gamma   90.00
#
_symmetry.space_group_name_H-M   'P 1'
#
loop_
_entity.id
_entity.type
_entity.pdbx_description
1 polymer ?
#
loop_
_entity_poly.entity_id
_entity_poly.type
_entity_poly.pdbx_seq_one_letter_code
_entity_poly.pdbx_strand_id
1 'polypeptide(L)'
;MGLTLVRRLRLWLLLAVMSVGLCGWPVHAGAGEPGANAVPPKSPWSNLIIQAEALGLPTKFLRVIPPDFLTLEFEDLHAFAAEYHPQEHRMLLNLALSFNGAGGTLKPLAKMTHREVSTLFHEFLHAYMDYIGSQLDEKVLSPEVLRLRAFAEERQRCWYQVVTITPVVQRRGATEIRFLSEREAWEALNESWAVFVGWAIWSQLELGRASKQSRPAYANDQWLQRLRKADKDGDLIGYYEPEDQAERQVTRKRYLAPSHRLTPQELRVLLEVLFGASGGQAQRASLVMEQHRLAPKEAMPCRS
;
A
#
# COMPACT_ATOMS: atom_id res chain seq x y z
N MET A 1 52.15 26.78 -15.65
CA MET A 1 53.21 26.99 -14.63
C MET A 1 52.71 26.48 -13.29
N GLY A 2 53.31 25.38 -12.78
CA GLY A 2 53.19 24.77 -11.43
C GLY A 2 51.85 24.10 -11.09
N LEU A 3 51.64 22.78 -10.94
CA LEU A 3 52.46 21.60 -10.62
C LEU A 3 53.18 21.67 -9.27
N THR A 4 52.60 21.01 -8.24
CA THR A 4 53.17 19.95 -7.37
C THR A 4 52.47 19.93 -5.99
N LEU A 5 51.84 18.81 -5.56
CA LEU A 5 52.42 17.65 -4.80
C LEU A 5 52.34 17.95 -3.28
N VAL A 6 51.82 17.16 -2.33
CA VAL A 6 52.11 15.78 -1.85
C VAL A 6 51.09 15.55 -0.68
N ARG A 7 50.22 14.52 -0.64
CA ARG A 7 50.40 13.12 -0.17
C ARG A 7 50.52 12.95 1.37
N ARG A 8 49.87 11.88 1.88
CA ARG A 8 50.19 11.00 3.06
C ARG A 8 49.50 11.29 4.42
N LEU A 9 49.08 10.35 5.28
CA LEU A 9 49.00 8.86 5.32
C LEU A 9 48.49 8.38 6.73
N ARG A 10 48.00 7.13 6.82
CA ARG A 10 47.89 6.17 7.98
C ARG A 10 46.70 6.33 8.95
N LEU A 11 45.84 5.32 9.17
CA LEU A 11 45.99 3.89 9.55
C LEU A 11 46.35 3.68 11.05
N TRP A 12 45.39 3.17 11.82
CA TRP A 12 45.55 2.45 13.11
C TRP A 12 44.45 1.36 13.16
N LEU A 13 44.73 0.08 12.89
CA LEU A 13 45.33 -1.01 13.68
C LEU A 13 44.35 -1.73 14.64
N LEU A 14 44.16 -3.03 14.35
CA LEU A 14 43.55 -4.10 15.15
C LEU A 14 44.42 -4.45 16.38
N LEU A 15 43.80 -4.97 17.45
CA LEU A 15 44.28 -6.20 18.11
C LEU A 15 43.26 -6.82 19.07
N ALA A 16 43.23 -8.15 19.03
CA ALA A 16 42.39 -9.09 19.76
C ALA A 16 42.97 -9.45 21.15
N VAL A 17 42.10 -9.95 22.05
CA VAL A 17 42.51 -10.87 23.12
C VAL A 17 41.48 -12.00 23.23
N MET A 18 41.97 -13.22 22.99
CA MET A 18 41.36 -14.50 23.32
C MET A 18 41.42 -14.75 24.84
N SER A 19 40.44 -15.43 25.41
CA SER A 19 40.60 -16.21 26.64
C SER A 19 39.75 -17.47 26.58
N VAL A 20 40.44 -18.61 26.62
CA VAL A 20 39.93 -19.97 26.76
C VAL A 20 39.87 -20.30 28.26
N GLY A 21 38.79 -20.94 28.71
CA GLY A 21 38.63 -21.39 30.09
C GLY A 21 37.54 -22.45 30.23
N LEU A 22 37.99 -23.71 30.25
CA LEU A 22 37.31 -25.01 30.33
C LEU A 22 36.31 -25.26 31.49
N CYS A 23 35.46 -26.28 31.23
CA CYS A 23 34.84 -27.28 32.13
C CYS A 23 33.54 -26.97 32.91
N GLY A 24 32.49 -27.72 32.58
CA GLY A 24 31.36 -28.01 33.47
C GLY A 24 30.07 -28.47 32.75
N TRP A 25 29.89 -29.77 32.52
CA TRP A 25 28.59 -30.44 32.33
C TRP A 25 28.44 -31.48 33.46
N PRO A 26 27.24 -31.99 33.80
CA PRO A 26 25.88 -31.51 33.53
C PRO A 26 25.04 -31.34 34.82
N VAL A 27 23.99 -30.52 34.78
CA VAL A 27 22.85 -30.68 35.70
C VAL A 27 21.61 -30.83 34.85
N HIS A 28 20.99 -32.01 34.94
CA HIS A 28 19.64 -32.26 34.48
C HIS A 28 18.68 -31.40 35.31
N ALA A 29 18.15 -30.33 34.70
CA ALA A 29 16.92 -29.69 35.14
C ALA A 29 15.81 -30.13 34.18
N GLY A 30 14.75 -30.70 34.76
CA GLY A 30 13.74 -31.48 34.08
C GLY A 30 13.10 -30.80 32.88
N ALA A 31 12.74 -31.64 31.90
CA ALA A 31 11.71 -31.34 30.94
C ALA A 31 10.42 -31.02 31.70
N GLY A 32 10.16 -29.73 31.89
CA GLY A 32 8.81 -29.26 32.18
C GLY A 32 7.97 -29.53 30.95
N GLU A 33 6.96 -30.39 31.10
CA GLU A 33 5.93 -30.60 30.09
C GLU A 33 5.42 -29.23 29.59
N PRO A 34 5.28 -29.02 28.26
CA PRO A 34 4.62 -27.83 27.77
C PRO A 34 3.17 -27.89 28.25
N GLY A 35 2.86 -27.06 29.24
CA GLY A 35 1.51 -26.89 29.75
C GLY A 35 0.57 -26.64 28.57
N ALA A 36 -0.39 -27.54 28.39
CA ALA A 36 -1.37 -27.60 27.31
C ALA A 36 -2.42 -26.47 27.35
N ASN A 37 -2.01 -25.25 27.73
CA ASN A 37 -2.84 -24.04 27.78
C ASN A 37 -2.07 -22.78 27.34
N ALA A 38 -0.97 -22.92 26.58
CA ALA A 38 -0.40 -21.78 25.89
C ALA A 38 -1.38 -21.35 24.78
N VAL A 39 -2.15 -20.29 25.03
CA VAL A 39 -2.90 -19.59 23.99
C VAL A 39 -1.90 -19.31 22.87
N PRO A 40 -2.12 -19.80 21.64
CA PRO A 40 -1.18 -19.57 20.55
C PRO A 40 -0.96 -18.06 20.43
N PRO A 41 0.30 -17.62 20.25
CA PRO A 41 0.59 -16.19 20.10
C PRO A 41 -0.33 -15.62 19.02
N LYS A 42 -1.09 -14.57 19.38
CA LYS A 42 -1.99 -13.92 18.42
C LYS A 42 -1.18 -13.56 17.18
N SER A 43 -1.61 -14.01 16.00
CA SER A 43 -0.94 -13.69 14.73
C SER A 43 -0.65 -12.18 14.66
N PRO A 44 0.56 -11.77 14.24
CA PRO A 44 0.91 -10.37 14.04
C PRO A 44 -0.14 -9.61 13.22
N TRP A 45 -0.76 -10.28 12.23
CA TRP A 45 -1.86 -9.76 11.42
C TRP A 45 -3.09 -9.40 12.24
N SER A 46 -3.55 -10.29 13.11
CA SER A 46 -4.71 -10.05 13.97
C SER A 46 -4.48 -8.88 14.93
N ASN A 47 -3.26 -8.73 15.45
CA ASN A 47 -2.90 -7.59 16.29
C ASN A 47 -2.87 -6.27 15.49
N LEU A 48 -2.42 -6.30 14.24
CA LEU A 48 -2.46 -5.15 13.34
C LEU A 48 -3.90 -4.67 13.11
N ILE A 49 -4.82 -5.60 12.84
CA ILE A 49 -6.25 -5.29 12.63
C ILE A 49 -6.85 -4.61 13.87
N ILE A 50 -6.57 -5.13 15.07
CA ILE A 50 -7.04 -4.53 16.33
C ILE A 50 -6.52 -3.10 16.49
N GLN A 51 -5.25 -2.87 16.18
CA GLN A 51 -4.65 -1.54 16.27
C GLN A 51 -5.23 -0.56 15.24
N ALA A 52 -5.48 -1.02 14.01
CA ALA A 52 -6.11 -0.22 12.97
C ALA A 52 -7.53 0.19 13.39
N GLU A 53 -8.31 -0.74 13.92
CA GLU A 53 -9.66 -0.49 14.45
C GLU A 53 -9.64 0.51 15.61
N ALA A 54 -8.66 0.41 16.52
CA ALA A 54 -8.49 1.36 17.62
C ALA A 54 -8.16 2.79 17.14
N LEU A 55 -7.56 2.92 15.95
CA LEU A 55 -7.33 4.21 15.27
C LEU A 55 -8.52 4.64 14.38
N GLY A 56 -9.60 3.87 14.37
CA GLY A 56 -10.77 4.09 13.51
C GLY A 56 -10.51 3.85 12.03
N LEU A 57 -9.41 3.19 11.67
CA LEU A 57 -9.03 2.90 10.28
C LEU A 57 -9.89 1.76 9.71
N PRO A 58 -10.12 1.74 8.38
CA PRO A 58 -10.92 0.71 7.73
C PRO A 58 -10.25 -0.67 7.85
N THR A 59 -10.90 -1.61 8.52
CA THR A 59 -10.36 -2.97 8.70
C THR A 59 -11.10 -4.04 7.90
N LYS A 60 -12.19 -3.67 7.22
CA LYS A 60 -13.10 -4.63 6.56
C LYS A 60 -12.35 -5.51 5.55
N PHE A 61 -11.56 -4.89 4.66
CA PHE A 61 -10.79 -5.64 3.67
C PHE A 61 -9.61 -6.41 4.28
N LEU A 62 -8.97 -5.89 5.34
CA LEU A 62 -7.89 -6.59 6.04
C LEU A 62 -8.36 -7.92 6.66
N ARG A 63 -9.61 -7.95 7.15
CA ARG A 63 -10.23 -9.15 7.74
C ARG A 63 -10.59 -10.22 6.71
N VAL A 64 -10.63 -9.88 5.42
CA VAL A 64 -10.85 -10.85 4.34
C VAL A 64 -9.59 -11.67 4.09
N ILE A 65 -8.40 -11.09 4.30
CA ILE A 65 -7.13 -11.79 4.12
C ILE A 65 -6.91 -12.79 5.28
N PRO A 66 -6.72 -14.09 4.99
CA PRO A 66 -6.36 -15.08 5.99
C PRO A 66 -5.04 -14.73 6.68
N PRO A 67 -4.89 -14.95 8.00
CA PRO A 67 -3.67 -14.60 8.72
C PRO A 67 -2.41 -15.32 8.23
N ASP A 68 -2.56 -16.43 7.51
CA ASP A 68 -1.52 -17.27 6.93
C ASP A 68 -1.25 -16.98 5.45
N PHE A 69 -2.04 -16.11 4.81
CA PHE A 69 -1.79 -15.68 3.44
C PHE A 69 -0.54 -14.79 3.34
N LEU A 70 -0.25 -13.99 4.38
CA LEU A 70 0.87 -13.05 4.37
C LEU A 70 1.97 -13.44 5.36
N THR A 71 3.20 -13.47 4.85
CA THR A 71 4.38 -13.52 5.72
C THR A 71 4.91 -12.11 5.92
N LEU A 72 4.99 -11.66 7.18
CA LEU A 72 5.55 -10.36 7.54
C LEU A 72 7.03 -10.49 7.87
N GLU A 73 7.86 -9.70 7.21
CA GLU A 73 9.32 -9.70 7.43
C GLU A 73 9.84 -8.27 7.56
N PHE A 74 11.01 -8.11 8.17
CA PHE A 74 11.65 -6.81 8.37
C PHE A 74 12.99 -6.74 7.65
N GLU A 75 13.16 -5.72 6.81
CA GLU A 75 14.38 -5.45 6.06
C GLU A 75 14.72 -3.96 6.05
N ASP A 76 15.96 -3.59 5.71
CA ASP A 76 16.37 -2.19 5.57
C ASP A 76 15.94 -1.60 4.23
N LEU A 77 14.64 -1.29 4.12
CA LEU A 77 14.02 -0.70 2.95
C LEU A 77 14.36 0.80 2.85
N HIS A 78 15.54 1.14 2.35
CA HIS A 78 16.07 2.52 2.32
C HIS A 78 15.04 3.65 2.08
N ALA A 79 14.21 3.53 1.04
CA ALA A 79 13.28 4.59 0.62
C ALA A 79 11.80 4.32 0.91
N PHE A 80 11.45 3.12 1.39
CA PHE A 80 10.06 2.67 1.50
C PHE A 80 9.76 2.19 2.91
N ALA A 81 8.52 2.42 3.38
CA ALA A 81 8.10 1.93 4.69
C ALA A 81 7.69 0.45 4.64
N ALA A 82 7.12 0.02 3.51
CA ALA A 82 6.75 -1.36 3.25
C ALA A 82 6.75 -1.63 1.74
N GLU A 83 6.83 -2.90 1.36
CA GLU A 83 6.74 -3.40 -0.02
C GLU A 83 6.06 -4.78 -0.01
N TYR A 84 5.07 -4.98 -0.88
CA TYR A 84 4.43 -6.28 -1.08
C TYR A 84 4.99 -7.04 -2.29
N HIS A 85 5.35 -8.31 -2.08
CA HIS A 85 5.82 -9.22 -3.12
C HIS A 85 4.76 -10.31 -3.40
N PRO A 86 3.99 -10.21 -4.49
CA PRO A 86 2.88 -11.12 -4.76
C PRO A 86 3.33 -12.55 -5.06
N GLN A 87 4.53 -12.76 -5.61
CA GLN A 87 5.03 -14.12 -5.94
C GLN A 87 5.22 -15.00 -4.71
N GLU A 88 5.49 -14.39 -3.56
CA GLU A 88 5.83 -15.09 -2.31
C GLU A 88 4.79 -14.76 -1.21
N HIS A 89 3.79 -13.94 -1.53
CA HIS A 89 2.86 -13.31 -0.58
C HIS A 89 3.57 -12.75 0.66
N ARG A 90 4.73 -12.13 0.44
CA ARG A 90 5.57 -11.53 1.48
C ARG A 90 5.33 -10.03 1.56
N MET A 91 5.21 -9.54 2.79
CA MET A 91 5.16 -8.12 3.10
C MET A 91 6.47 -7.75 3.80
N LEU A 92 7.36 -7.08 3.08
CA LEU A 92 8.58 -6.53 3.64
C LEU A 92 8.27 -5.20 4.30
N LEU A 93 8.69 -5.05 5.55
CA LEU A 93 8.49 -3.86 6.35
C LEU A 93 9.87 -3.26 6.64
N ASN A 94 9.99 -1.94 6.54
CA ASN A 94 11.25 -1.28 6.90
C ASN A 94 11.59 -1.59 8.37
N LEU A 95 12.85 -1.88 8.67
CA LEU A 95 13.32 -2.15 10.03
C LEU A 95 12.93 -1.05 11.03
N ALA A 96 12.85 0.21 10.59
CA ALA A 96 12.38 1.35 11.37
C ALA A 96 10.89 1.27 11.80
N LEU A 97 10.10 0.38 11.17
CA LEU A 97 8.74 0.05 11.59
C LEU A 97 8.70 -1.03 12.67
N SER A 98 9.81 -1.69 12.97
CA SER A 98 9.85 -2.67 14.06
C SER A 98 9.98 -2.01 15.43
N PHE A 99 9.49 -2.68 16.48
CA PHE A 99 9.64 -2.24 17.86
C PHE A 99 11.13 -2.16 18.20
N ASN A 100 11.59 -0.95 18.56
CA ASN A 100 13.00 -0.62 18.82
C ASN A 100 13.98 -0.94 17.67
N GLY A 101 13.51 -1.13 16.43
CA GLY A 101 14.40 -1.46 15.30
C GLY A 101 14.95 -2.89 15.34
N ALA A 102 14.35 -3.79 16.12
CA ALA A 102 14.87 -5.14 16.36
C ALA A 102 14.42 -6.21 15.33
N GLY A 103 13.52 -5.88 14.40
CA GLY A 103 13.14 -6.78 13.30
C GLY A 103 12.23 -7.97 13.64
N GLY A 104 11.64 -8.01 14.84
CA GLY A 104 10.79 -9.15 15.26
C GLY A 104 9.31 -8.84 15.49
N THR A 105 8.92 -7.56 15.60
CA THR A 105 7.53 -7.18 15.89
C THR A 105 7.27 -5.77 15.38
N LEU A 106 6.09 -5.54 14.79
CA LEU A 106 5.68 -4.21 14.35
C LEU A 106 5.54 -3.25 15.54
N LYS A 107 6.09 -2.04 15.42
CA LYS A 107 5.83 -0.97 16.39
C LYS A 107 4.34 -0.63 16.38
N PRO A 108 3.75 -0.16 17.50
CA PRO A 108 2.33 0.16 17.51
C PRO A 108 1.96 1.18 16.43
N LEU A 109 0.85 0.99 15.71
CA LEU A 109 0.41 1.91 14.64
C LEU A 109 0.26 3.35 15.17
N ALA A 110 -0.21 3.52 16.41
CA ALA A 110 -0.33 4.81 17.08
C ALA A 110 1.01 5.54 17.32
N LYS A 111 2.14 4.83 17.21
CA LYS A 111 3.50 5.38 17.32
C LYS A 111 4.17 5.58 15.96
N MET A 112 3.50 5.20 14.86
CA MET A 112 3.97 5.45 13.51
C MET A 112 3.60 6.86 13.06
N THR A 113 4.34 7.42 12.11
CA THR A 113 3.93 8.62 11.40
C THR A 113 2.73 8.32 10.50
N HIS A 114 1.91 9.32 10.20
CA HIS A 114 0.78 9.13 9.29
C HIS A 114 1.22 8.66 7.90
N ARG A 115 2.43 9.03 7.46
CA ARG A 115 3.00 8.57 6.19
C ARG A 115 3.36 7.09 6.22
N GLU A 116 3.94 6.60 7.31
CA GLU A 116 4.23 5.16 7.48
C GLU A 116 2.93 4.34 7.46
N VAL A 117 1.90 4.76 8.20
CA VAL A 117 0.60 4.05 8.22
C VAL A 117 -0.08 4.12 6.84
N SER A 118 0.00 5.26 6.17
CA SER A 118 -0.50 5.43 4.79
C SER A 118 0.16 4.44 3.82
N THR A 119 1.48 4.29 3.87
CA THR A 119 2.20 3.32 3.03
C THR A 119 1.85 1.89 3.40
N LEU A 120 1.69 1.54 4.68
CA LEU A 120 1.24 0.19 5.06
C LEU A 120 -0.11 -0.15 4.43
N PHE A 121 -1.07 0.77 4.46
CA PHE A 121 -2.38 0.53 3.88
C PHE A 121 -2.39 0.51 2.35
N HIS A 122 -1.46 1.22 1.70
CA HIS A 122 -1.18 1.09 0.26
C HIS A 122 -0.78 -0.35 -0.05
N GLU A 123 0.22 -0.88 0.65
CA GLU A 123 0.69 -2.26 0.43
C GLU A 123 -0.34 -3.32 0.84
N PHE A 124 -1.13 -3.09 1.90
CA PHE A 124 -2.21 -4.00 2.26
C PHE A 124 -3.29 -4.10 1.19
N LEU A 125 -3.50 -3.04 0.40
CA LEU A 125 -4.40 -3.15 -0.74
C LEU A 125 -3.84 -4.12 -1.77
N HIS A 126 -2.55 -4.04 -2.09
CA HIS A 126 -1.93 -4.96 -3.04
C HIS A 126 -2.07 -6.42 -2.60
N ALA A 127 -1.78 -6.69 -1.32
CA ALA A 127 -2.01 -8.00 -0.71
C ALA A 127 -3.48 -8.45 -0.77
N TYR A 128 -4.42 -7.55 -0.53
CA TYR A 128 -5.84 -7.84 -0.61
C TYR A 128 -6.28 -8.18 -2.05
N MET A 129 -5.84 -7.39 -3.04
CA MET A 129 -6.18 -7.61 -4.44
C MET A 129 -5.59 -8.94 -4.94
N ASP A 130 -4.38 -9.29 -4.51
CA ASP A 130 -3.76 -10.59 -4.81
C ASP A 130 -4.52 -11.75 -4.15
N TYR A 131 -4.92 -11.60 -2.88
CA TYR A 131 -5.73 -12.62 -2.20
C TYR A 131 -7.06 -12.88 -2.91
N ILE A 132 -7.84 -11.85 -3.23
CA ILE A 132 -9.16 -12.02 -3.87
C ILE A 132 -9.03 -12.47 -5.33
N GLY A 133 -7.93 -12.13 -6.00
CA GLY A 133 -7.62 -12.58 -7.36
C GLY A 133 -7.19 -14.05 -7.42
N SER A 134 -6.52 -14.55 -6.39
CA SER A 134 -6.09 -15.96 -6.30
C SER A 134 -7.21 -16.93 -5.88
N GLN A 135 -8.36 -16.43 -5.39
CA GLN A 135 -9.49 -17.29 -5.02
C GLN A 135 -10.20 -17.86 -6.25
N LEU A 136 -9.98 -19.16 -6.50
CA LEU A 136 -10.64 -19.92 -7.56
C LEU A 136 -12.10 -20.29 -7.21
N ASP A 137 -12.41 -20.51 -5.94
CA ASP A 137 -13.78 -20.79 -5.50
C ASP A 137 -14.47 -19.51 -5.03
N GLU A 138 -15.38 -18.99 -5.86
CA GLU A 138 -16.17 -17.79 -5.57
C GLU A 138 -17.00 -17.90 -4.29
N LYS A 139 -17.34 -19.12 -3.84
CA LYS A 139 -18.13 -19.33 -2.61
C LYS A 139 -17.40 -18.91 -1.35
N VAL A 140 -16.07 -18.79 -1.42
CA VAL A 140 -15.22 -18.30 -0.31
C VAL A 140 -15.37 -16.78 -0.16
N LEU A 141 -15.75 -16.07 -1.24
CA LEU A 141 -15.85 -14.63 -1.26
C LEU A 141 -17.29 -14.15 -1.01
N SER A 142 -17.42 -13.05 -0.28
CA SER A 142 -18.72 -12.41 -0.09
C SER A 142 -19.20 -11.76 -1.41
N PRO A 143 -20.52 -11.56 -1.60
CA PRO A 143 -21.07 -10.89 -2.79
C PRO A 143 -20.47 -9.50 -3.06
N GLU A 144 -20.13 -8.76 -2.00
CA GLU A 144 -19.51 -7.44 -2.13
C GLU A 144 -18.09 -7.51 -2.70
N VAL A 145 -17.32 -8.54 -2.32
CA VAL A 145 -15.97 -8.78 -2.83
C VAL A 145 -16.01 -9.29 -4.27
N LEU A 146 -16.96 -10.16 -4.61
CA LEU A 146 -17.20 -10.57 -6.00
C LEU A 146 -17.57 -9.38 -6.89
N ARG A 147 -18.41 -8.46 -6.39
CA ARG A 147 -18.73 -7.20 -7.07
C ARG A 147 -17.49 -6.35 -7.30
N LEU A 148 -16.60 -6.23 -6.30
CA LEU A 148 -15.34 -5.51 -6.46
C LEU A 148 -14.43 -6.15 -7.50
N ARG A 149 -14.29 -7.48 -7.49
CA ARG A 149 -13.45 -8.23 -8.44
C ARG A 149 -13.94 -8.05 -9.88
N ALA A 150 -15.23 -8.27 -10.13
CA ALA A 150 -15.82 -8.06 -11.44
C ALA A 150 -15.67 -6.60 -11.92
N PHE A 151 -15.82 -5.63 -11.00
CA PHE A 151 -15.60 -4.23 -11.31
C PHE A 151 -14.13 -3.91 -11.62
N ALA A 152 -13.17 -4.53 -10.91
CA ALA A 152 -11.75 -4.39 -11.20
C ALA A 152 -11.40 -4.96 -12.58
N GLU A 153 -11.91 -6.14 -12.94
CA GLU A 153 -11.71 -6.77 -14.25
C GLU A 153 -12.29 -5.93 -15.39
N GLU A 154 -13.47 -5.32 -15.19
CA GLU A 154 -14.04 -4.36 -16.13
C GLU A 154 -13.14 -3.13 -16.25
N ARG A 155 -12.71 -2.54 -15.13
CA ARG A 155 -11.84 -1.34 -15.13
C ARG A 155 -10.49 -1.59 -15.78
N GLN A 156 -9.88 -2.74 -15.51
CA GLN A 156 -8.61 -3.13 -16.11
C GLN A 156 -8.73 -3.11 -17.64
N ARG A 157 -9.76 -3.78 -18.19
CA ARG A 157 -9.98 -3.88 -19.63
C ARG A 157 -10.43 -2.57 -20.28
N CYS A 158 -11.36 -1.85 -19.63
CA CYS A 158 -12.05 -0.73 -20.25
C CYS A 158 -11.36 0.62 -20.01
N TRP A 159 -10.60 0.77 -18.92
CA TRP A 159 -10.03 2.04 -18.48
C TRP A 159 -8.50 2.03 -18.39
N TYR A 160 -7.91 0.93 -17.95
CA TYR A 160 -6.46 0.83 -17.77
C TYR A 160 -5.72 0.12 -18.92
N GLN A 161 -6.41 -0.55 -19.83
CA GLN A 161 -5.79 -1.15 -21.02
C GLN A 161 -5.29 -0.09 -22.01
N VAL A 162 -5.96 1.06 -22.09
CA VAL A 162 -5.56 2.18 -22.94
C VAL A 162 -5.49 3.43 -22.09
N VAL A 163 -4.29 3.86 -21.76
CA VAL A 163 -4.07 5.00 -20.86
C VAL A 163 -3.44 6.17 -21.57
N THR A 164 -3.69 7.37 -21.04
CA THR A 164 -2.84 8.52 -21.32
C THR A 164 -1.79 8.63 -20.22
N ILE A 165 -0.53 8.79 -20.57
CA ILE A 165 0.59 9.02 -19.65
C ILE A 165 1.15 10.43 -19.78
N THR A 166 1.86 10.88 -18.74
CA THR A 166 2.73 12.07 -18.83
C THR A 166 4.18 11.57 -18.98
N PRO A 167 4.73 11.48 -20.22
CA PRO A 167 5.99 10.79 -20.47
C PRO A 167 7.19 11.43 -19.77
N VAL A 168 7.11 12.73 -19.48
CA VAL A 168 8.12 13.49 -18.74
C VAL A 168 7.40 14.29 -17.66
N VAL A 169 7.63 13.96 -16.39
CA VAL A 169 6.94 14.57 -15.23
C VAL A 169 7.07 16.11 -15.23
N GLN A 170 8.20 16.62 -15.73
CA GLN A 170 8.47 18.06 -15.84
C GLN A 170 7.70 18.74 -16.99
N ARG A 171 7.17 17.99 -17.96
CA ARG A 171 6.38 18.49 -19.09
C ARG A 171 4.92 18.07 -18.95
N ARG A 172 4.23 18.62 -17.93
CA ARG A 172 2.85 18.27 -17.57
C ARG A 172 1.80 18.43 -18.68
N GLY A 173 2.09 19.21 -19.72
CA GLY A 173 1.21 19.40 -20.88
C GLY A 173 1.46 18.42 -22.03
N ALA A 174 2.58 17.68 -22.01
CA ALA A 174 2.84 16.62 -22.98
C ALA A 174 2.18 15.34 -22.49
N THR A 175 1.32 14.75 -23.32
CA THR A 175 0.64 13.50 -23.02
C THR A 175 0.79 12.53 -24.18
N GLU A 176 0.86 11.23 -23.86
CA GLU A 176 1.00 10.15 -24.84
C GLU A 176 -0.02 9.06 -24.54
N ILE A 177 -0.65 8.50 -25.58
CA ILE A 177 -1.56 7.36 -25.43
C ILE A 177 -0.72 6.07 -25.47
N ARG A 178 -0.99 5.16 -24.54
CA ARG A 178 -0.35 3.86 -24.42
C ARG A 178 -1.38 2.75 -24.38
N PHE A 179 -1.06 1.66 -25.08
CA PHE A 179 -1.79 0.40 -25.01
C PHE A 179 -0.98 -0.51 -24.09
N LEU A 180 -1.56 -0.84 -22.93
CA LEU A 180 -0.91 -1.64 -21.90
C LEU A 180 -1.19 -3.12 -22.13
N SER A 181 -0.21 -3.97 -21.80
CA SER A 181 -0.47 -5.40 -21.67
C SER A 181 -1.44 -5.67 -20.52
N GLU A 182 -1.94 -6.91 -20.41
CA GLU A 182 -2.81 -7.29 -19.30
C GLU A 182 -2.16 -7.04 -17.94
N ARG A 183 -0.86 -7.36 -17.80
CA ARG A 183 -0.10 -7.15 -16.56
C ARG A 183 0.10 -5.66 -16.25
N GLU A 184 0.50 -4.87 -17.24
CA GLU A 184 0.67 -3.42 -17.05
C GLU A 184 -0.66 -2.73 -16.72
N ALA A 185 -1.76 -3.16 -17.34
CA ALA A 185 -3.10 -2.64 -17.05
C ALA A 185 -3.55 -3.00 -15.63
N TRP A 186 -3.26 -4.23 -15.18
CA TRP A 186 -3.52 -4.65 -13.80
C TRP A 186 -2.72 -3.82 -12.81
N GLU A 187 -1.43 -3.61 -13.09
CA GLU A 187 -0.56 -2.80 -12.26
C GLU A 187 -1.02 -1.35 -12.19
N ALA A 188 -1.36 -0.74 -13.33
CA ALA A 188 -1.90 0.62 -13.40
C ALA A 188 -3.17 0.80 -12.56
N LEU A 189 -4.08 -0.19 -12.61
CA LEU A 189 -5.29 -0.23 -11.79
C LEU A 189 -4.94 -0.34 -10.31
N ASN A 190 -4.16 -1.36 -9.95
CA ASN A 190 -3.85 -1.71 -8.57
C ASN A 190 -3.09 -0.56 -7.88
N GLU A 191 -2.13 0.06 -8.56
CA GLU A 191 -1.39 1.23 -8.06
C GLU A 191 -2.26 2.48 -7.95
N SER A 192 -3.17 2.72 -8.91
CA SER A 192 -4.11 3.84 -8.81
C SER A 192 -5.02 3.71 -7.59
N TRP A 193 -5.52 2.51 -7.32
CA TRP A 193 -6.36 2.25 -6.16
C TRP A 193 -5.54 2.30 -4.85
N ALA A 194 -4.31 1.80 -4.85
CA ALA A 194 -3.45 1.80 -3.67
C ALA A 194 -3.03 3.22 -3.27
N VAL A 195 -2.69 4.07 -4.26
CA VAL A 195 -2.46 5.51 -4.05
C VAL A 195 -3.66 6.17 -3.35
N PHE A 196 -4.88 5.86 -3.80
CA PHE A 196 -6.09 6.37 -3.15
C PHE A 196 -6.25 5.86 -1.72
N VAL A 197 -6.08 4.55 -1.49
CA VAL A 197 -6.19 3.97 -0.15
C VAL A 197 -5.18 4.61 0.81
N GLY A 198 -3.91 4.71 0.41
CA GLY A 198 -2.88 5.38 1.19
C GLY A 198 -3.23 6.83 1.47
N TRP A 199 -3.68 7.58 0.45
CA TRP A 199 -4.11 8.99 0.60
C TRP A 199 -5.30 9.15 1.55
N ALA A 200 -6.30 8.26 1.46
CA ALA A 200 -7.51 8.32 2.28
C ALA A 200 -7.19 8.09 3.76
N ILE A 201 -6.31 7.12 4.05
CA ILE A 201 -5.81 6.81 5.39
C ILE A 201 -5.01 7.98 5.96
N TRP A 202 -4.07 8.51 5.18
CA TRP A 202 -3.30 9.69 5.59
C TRP A 202 -4.22 10.88 5.91
N SER A 203 -5.18 11.17 5.02
CA SER A 203 -6.13 12.26 5.21
C SER A 203 -6.99 12.06 6.45
N GLN A 204 -7.42 10.83 6.73
CA GLN A 204 -8.17 10.51 7.93
C GLN A 204 -7.33 10.72 9.20
N LEU A 205 -6.08 10.27 9.23
CA LEU A 205 -5.19 10.42 10.39
C LEU A 205 -4.84 11.89 10.66
N GLU A 206 -4.61 12.68 9.61
CA GLU A 206 -4.36 14.12 9.72
C GLU A 206 -5.56 14.89 10.27
N LEU A 207 -6.78 14.48 9.92
CA LEU A 207 -8.01 15.03 10.50
C LEU A 207 -8.29 14.43 11.91
N GLY A 208 -7.64 13.31 12.22
CA GLY A 208 -7.84 12.45 13.38
C GLY A 208 -6.96 12.77 14.58
N ARG A 209 -7.19 13.94 15.19
CA ARG A 209 -7.08 14.20 16.65
C ARG A 209 -8.23 15.10 17.17
N ALA A 210 -9.12 15.58 16.31
CA ALA A 210 -10.06 16.65 16.64
C ALA A 210 -11.49 16.19 16.99
N SER A 211 -11.86 14.91 16.83
CA SER A 211 -13.21 14.46 17.16
C SER A 211 -13.22 13.09 17.83
N LYS A 212 -13.72 13.04 19.07
CA LYS A 212 -14.14 11.82 19.77
C LYS A 212 -15.46 11.24 19.19
N GLN A 213 -15.88 11.66 18.00
CA GLN A 213 -17.17 11.28 17.43
C GLN A 213 -17.05 9.97 16.64
N SER A 214 -18.07 9.13 16.80
CA SER A 214 -18.26 7.80 16.22
C SER A 214 -18.46 7.79 14.69
N ARG A 215 -18.23 8.90 13.99
CA ARG A 215 -18.46 9.00 12.54
C ARG A 215 -17.16 8.72 11.79
N PRO A 216 -17.19 7.90 10.73
CA PRO A 216 -16.02 7.67 9.90
C PRO A 216 -15.51 9.00 9.30
N ALA A 217 -14.20 9.22 9.29
CA ALA A 217 -13.62 10.50 8.87
C ALA A 217 -13.97 10.88 7.43
N TYR A 218 -14.14 9.90 6.54
CA TYR A 218 -14.56 10.10 5.15
C TYR A 218 -16.01 10.58 4.98
N ALA A 219 -16.79 10.64 6.06
CA ALA A 219 -18.11 11.27 6.07
C ALA A 219 -18.08 12.76 6.47
N ASN A 220 -16.92 13.29 6.87
CA ASN A 220 -16.74 14.68 7.29
C ASN A 220 -16.50 15.61 6.09
N ASP A 221 -17.10 16.80 6.12
CA ASP A 221 -16.95 17.87 5.13
C ASP A 221 -15.49 18.28 4.91
N GLN A 222 -14.65 18.27 5.96
CA GLN A 222 -13.22 18.57 5.83
C GLN A 222 -12.49 17.50 5.01
N TRP A 223 -12.83 16.22 5.18
CA TRP A 223 -12.27 15.14 4.38
C TRP A 223 -12.72 15.26 2.92
N LEU A 224 -13.99 15.59 2.69
CA LEU A 224 -14.52 15.84 1.35
C LEU A 224 -13.84 17.04 0.66
N GLN A 225 -13.53 18.10 1.40
CA GLN A 225 -12.76 19.24 0.87
C GLN A 225 -11.34 18.81 0.48
N ARG A 226 -10.68 17.98 1.29
CA ARG A 226 -9.37 17.41 0.95
C ARG A 226 -9.46 16.51 -0.28
N LEU A 227 -10.50 15.69 -0.40
CA LEU A 227 -10.74 14.85 -1.59
C LEU A 227 -10.87 15.71 -2.85
N ARG A 228 -11.67 16.78 -2.80
CA ARG A 228 -11.81 17.72 -3.92
C ARG A 228 -10.46 18.29 -4.35
N LYS A 229 -9.64 18.71 -3.38
CA LYS A 229 -8.32 19.28 -3.66
C LYS A 229 -7.39 18.23 -4.29
N ALA A 230 -7.31 17.04 -3.69
CA ALA A 230 -6.50 15.93 -4.19
C ALA A 230 -6.88 15.53 -5.63
N ASP A 231 -8.18 15.48 -5.93
CA ASP A 231 -8.68 15.21 -7.28
C ASP A 231 -8.21 16.28 -8.29
N LYS A 232 -8.32 17.55 -7.90
CA LYS A 232 -7.96 18.69 -8.76
C LYS A 232 -6.46 18.78 -8.99
N ASP A 233 -5.66 18.51 -7.96
CA ASP A 233 -4.21 18.66 -7.98
C ASP A 233 -3.50 17.46 -8.63
N GLY A 234 -4.23 16.35 -8.86
CA GLY A 234 -3.69 15.13 -9.46
C GLY A 234 -2.98 14.22 -8.47
N ASP A 235 -3.32 14.31 -7.18
CA ASP A 235 -2.72 13.47 -6.12
C ASP A 235 -3.20 12.01 -6.19
N LEU A 236 -4.32 11.76 -6.89
CA LEU A 236 -4.97 10.45 -7.04
C LEU A 236 -4.63 9.78 -8.37
N ILE A 237 -3.35 9.88 -8.77
CA ILE A 237 -2.81 9.36 -10.02
C ILE A 237 -1.91 8.16 -9.71
N GLY A 238 -2.23 7.02 -10.31
CA GLY A 238 -1.37 5.84 -10.28
C GLY A 238 -0.26 5.87 -11.34
N TYR A 239 0.46 4.77 -11.41
CA TYR A 239 1.51 4.51 -12.40
C TYR A 239 1.54 3.02 -12.72
N TYR A 240 2.34 2.63 -13.71
CA TYR A 240 2.75 1.25 -13.93
C TYR A 240 4.26 1.19 -14.21
N GLU A 241 4.86 0.03 -13.98
CA GLU A 241 6.22 -0.29 -14.39
C GLU A 241 6.20 -0.98 -15.76
N PRO A 242 6.82 -0.37 -16.81
CA PRO A 242 6.79 -0.95 -18.15
C PRO A 242 7.32 -2.38 -18.18
N GLU A 243 6.76 -3.32 -18.95
CA GLU A 243 7.33 -4.68 -19.04
C GLU A 243 8.61 -4.72 -19.87
N ASP A 244 8.67 -3.88 -20.91
CA ASP A 244 9.78 -3.82 -21.84
C ASP A 244 11.06 -3.39 -21.10
N GLN A 245 12.07 -4.25 -21.14
CA GLN A 245 13.36 -4.00 -20.52
C GLN A 245 14.07 -2.78 -21.13
N ALA A 246 13.91 -2.53 -22.44
CA ALA A 246 14.48 -1.34 -23.07
C ALA A 246 13.83 -0.06 -22.52
N GLU A 247 12.52 -0.08 -22.27
CA GLU A 247 11.82 1.04 -21.64
C GLU A 247 12.23 1.22 -20.16
N ARG A 248 12.39 0.12 -19.41
CA ARG A 248 12.86 0.13 -18.00
C ARG A 248 14.24 0.77 -17.83
N GLN A 249 15.09 0.72 -18.85
CA GLN A 249 16.41 1.40 -18.83
C GLN A 249 16.27 2.92 -18.84
N VAL A 250 15.17 3.44 -19.39
CA VAL A 250 14.89 4.88 -19.48
C VAL A 250 14.08 5.37 -18.30
N THR A 251 13.07 4.62 -17.88
CA THR A 251 12.25 4.96 -16.72
C THR A 251 11.78 3.73 -15.97
N ARG A 252 11.80 3.79 -14.64
CA ARG A 252 11.26 2.72 -13.81
C ARG A 252 9.73 2.72 -13.77
N LYS A 253 9.12 3.91 -13.82
CA LYS A 253 7.66 4.10 -13.66
C LYS A 253 7.12 5.03 -14.75
N ARG A 254 5.91 4.75 -15.21
CA ARG A 254 5.13 5.62 -16.09
C ARG A 254 3.90 6.11 -15.36
N TYR A 255 3.89 7.39 -15.03
CA TYR A 255 2.75 8.02 -14.35
C TYR A 255 1.62 8.27 -15.35
N LEU A 256 0.42 7.89 -14.92
CA LEU A 256 -0.79 8.20 -15.67
C LEU A 256 -0.98 9.72 -15.76
N ALA A 257 -1.60 10.19 -16.83
CA ALA A 257 -1.94 11.59 -16.98
C ALA A 257 -3.12 11.94 -16.07
N PRO A 258 -3.34 13.23 -15.75
CA PRO A 258 -4.50 13.66 -14.96
C PRO A 258 -5.86 13.24 -15.53
N SER A 259 -5.95 12.95 -16.83
CA SER A 259 -7.17 12.41 -17.47
C SER A 259 -7.49 10.98 -17.04
N HIS A 260 -6.51 10.22 -16.53
CA HIS A 260 -6.62 8.82 -16.10
C HIS A 260 -6.52 8.65 -14.58
N ARG A 261 -6.68 9.74 -13.81
CA ARG A 261 -6.79 9.68 -12.35
C ARG A 261 -8.02 8.88 -11.91
N LEU A 262 -7.95 8.29 -10.70
CA LEU A 262 -9.01 7.48 -10.09
C LEU A 262 -10.42 8.03 -10.38
N THR A 263 -11.34 7.24 -10.91
CA THR A 263 -12.69 7.71 -11.28
C THR A 263 -13.62 7.86 -10.07
N PRO A 264 -14.70 8.68 -10.16
CA PRO A 264 -15.70 8.78 -9.09
C PRO A 264 -16.39 7.43 -8.80
N GLN A 265 -16.59 6.60 -9.82
CA GLN A 265 -17.19 5.27 -9.67
C GLN A 265 -16.24 4.33 -8.93
N GLU A 266 -14.94 4.37 -9.22
CA GLU A 266 -13.94 3.59 -8.48
C GLU A 266 -13.87 4.03 -7.02
N LEU A 267 -13.79 5.33 -6.74
CA LEU A 267 -13.84 5.85 -5.38
C LEU A 267 -15.07 5.34 -4.62
N ARG A 268 -16.25 5.37 -5.25
CA ARG A 268 -17.48 4.89 -4.62
C ARG A 268 -17.38 3.42 -4.23
N VAL A 269 -16.96 2.56 -5.15
CA VAL A 269 -16.82 1.12 -4.91
C VAL A 269 -15.78 0.84 -3.82
N LEU A 270 -14.64 1.52 -3.84
CA LEU A 270 -13.58 1.37 -2.84
C LEU A 270 -14.06 1.80 -1.45
N LEU A 271 -14.79 2.90 -1.34
CA LEU A 271 -15.34 3.35 -0.05
C LEU A 271 -16.38 2.37 0.50
N GLU A 272 -17.26 1.83 -0.34
CA GLU A 272 -18.26 0.84 0.10
C GLU A 272 -17.62 -0.48 0.54
N VAL A 273 -16.73 -1.03 -0.29
CA VAL A 273 -16.21 -2.38 -0.09
C VAL A 273 -15.06 -2.39 0.91
N LEU A 274 -14.09 -1.49 0.78
CA LEU A 274 -12.89 -1.49 1.64
C LEU A 274 -13.10 -0.72 2.93
N PHE A 275 -13.76 0.44 2.86
CA PHE A 275 -13.94 1.33 4.02
C PHE A 275 -15.23 1.04 4.78
N GLY A 276 -16.18 0.27 4.21
CA GLY A 276 -17.48 0.03 4.84
C GLY A 276 -18.35 1.29 4.92
N ALA A 277 -18.12 2.26 4.02
CA ALA A 277 -19.00 3.43 3.90
C ALA A 277 -20.41 2.99 3.47
N SER A 278 -21.44 3.68 3.97
CA SER A 278 -22.78 3.49 3.43
C SER A 278 -22.87 4.02 2.00
N GLY A 279 -23.79 3.47 1.19
CA GLY A 279 -23.97 3.93 -0.20
C GLY A 279 -24.20 5.44 -0.31
N GLY A 280 -24.92 6.05 0.65
CA GLY A 280 -25.10 7.51 0.69
C GLY A 280 -23.81 8.30 0.97
N GLN A 281 -22.92 7.77 1.83
CA GLN A 281 -21.62 8.39 2.10
C GLN A 281 -20.69 8.28 0.88
N ALA A 282 -20.62 7.10 0.28
CA ALA A 282 -19.79 6.85 -0.90
C ALA A 282 -20.26 7.69 -2.11
N GLN A 283 -21.58 7.77 -2.32
CA GLN A 283 -22.19 8.62 -3.35
C GLN A 283 -21.90 10.11 -3.12
N ARG A 284 -21.95 10.58 -1.88
CA ARG A 284 -21.61 11.96 -1.55
C ARG A 284 -20.15 12.27 -1.92
N ALA A 285 -19.23 11.36 -1.62
CA ALA A 285 -17.82 11.52 -1.95
C ALA A 285 -17.56 11.49 -3.46
N SER A 286 -18.24 10.61 -4.22
CA SER A 286 -18.10 10.56 -5.68
C SER A 286 -18.59 11.84 -6.36
N LEU A 287 -19.71 12.41 -5.90
CA LEU A 287 -20.26 13.66 -6.42
C LEU A 287 -19.28 14.84 -6.27
N VAL A 288 -18.47 14.86 -5.20
CA VAL A 288 -17.46 15.90 -4.98
C VAL A 288 -16.38 15.88 -6.08
N MET A 289 -16.05 14.70 -6.61
CA MET A 289 -15.13 14.58 -7.73
C MET A 289 -15.81 14.98 -9.05
N GLU A 290 -17.03 14.50 -9.30
CA GLU A 290 -17.77 14.73 -10.56
C GLU A 290 -17.97 16.22 -10.89
N GLN A 291 -18.30 17.05 -9.90
CA GLN A 291 -18.61 18.48 -10.06
C GLN A 291 -17.51 19.29 -10.76
N HIS A 292 -16.28 18.78 -10.81
CA HIS A 292 -15.12 19.52 -11.33
C HIS A 292 -14.37 18.76 -12.44
N ARG A 293 -14.88 17.61 -12.88
CA ARG A 293 -14.31 16.91 -14.03
C ARG A 293 -14.90 17.47 -15.31
N LEU A 294 -14.03 17.89 -16.21
CA LEU A 294 -14.43 18.05 -17.61
C LEU A 294 -14.85 16.67 -18.13
N ALA A 295 -15.96 16.62 -18.87
CA ALA A 295 -16.39 15.40 -19.54
C ALA A 295 -15.21 14.82 -20.34
N PRO A 296 -14.93 13.50 -20.29
CA PRO A 296 -13.88 12.89 -21.09
C PRO A 296 -14.08 13.28 -22.55
N LYS A 297 -13.05 13.84 -23.20
CA LYS A 297 -13.17 14.30 -24.59
C LYS A 297 -13.44 13.18 -25.59
N GLU A 298 -13.22 11.93 -25.19
CA GLU A 298 -13.68 10.70 -25.83
C GLU A 298 -13.36 9.58 -24.83
N ALA A 299 -14.37 9.04 -24.15
CA ALA A 299 -14.18 7.76 -23.49
C ALA A 299 -14.13 6.72 -24.61
N MET A 300 -12.99 6.09 -24.86
CA MET A 300 -12.96 4.96 -25.77
C MET A 300 -13.94 3.91 -25.22
N PRO A 301 -14.94 3.47 -26.02
CA PRO A 301 -15.87 2.46 -25.57
C PRO A 301 -15.08 1.19 -25.24
N CYS A 302 -15.46 0.54 -24.14
CA CYS A 302 -14.89 -0.76 -23.78
C CYS A 302 -15.13 -1.71 -24.94
N ARG A 303 -14.05 -2.18 -25.59
CA ARG A 303 -14.17 -3.16 -26.66
C ARG A 303 -14.43 -4.51 -26.02
N SER A 304 -15.59 -5.09 -26.34
CA SER A 304 -16.01 -6.46 -25.98
C SER A 304 -15.13 -7.49 -26.67
#